data_AF-A0A960JRN5-F1
#
_entry.id   AF-A0A960JRN5-F1
#
_cell.length_a   1.000
_cell.length_b   1.000
_cell.length_c   1.000
_cell.angle_alpha   90.00
_cell.angle_beta   90.00
_cell.angle_gamma   90.00
#
_symmetry.space_group_name_H-M   'P 1'
#
loop_
_entity.id
_entity.type
_entity.pdbx_description
1 polymer ?
#
loop_
_entity_poly.entity_id
_entity_poly.type
_entity_poly.pdbx_seq_one_letter_code
_entity_poly.pdbx_strand_id
1 'polypeptide(L)' 'MKLILRADLDDLGKRGDLVEVADGYARNYLIP' A
#
# COMPACT_ATOMS: atom_id res chain seq x y z
N MET A 1 1.82 -8.39 -4.04
CA MET A 1 1.96 -8.45 -2.56
C MET A 1 0.74 -7.84 -1.87
N LYS A 2 0.28 -8.44 -0.77
CA LYS A 2 -0.79 -7.87 0.08
C LYS A 2 -0.19 -7.10 1.26
N LEU A 3 -0.73 -5.92 1.57
CA LEU A 3 -0.25 -5.04 2.62
C LEU A 3 -1.40 -4.25 3.26
N ILE A 4 -1.18 -3.85 4.51
CA ILE A 4 -2.10 -2.97 5.25
C ILE A 4 -1.57 -1.54 5.15
N LEU A 5 -2.43 -0.62 4.72
CA LEU A 5 -2.08 0.79 4.65
C LEU A 5 -1.91 1.41 6.04
N ARG A 6 -0.80 2.11 6.25
CA ARG A 6 -0.52 2.83 7.51
C ARG A 6 -1.03 4.27 7.52
N ALA A 7 -1.43 4.78 6.36
CA ALA A 7 -1.98 6.12 6.16
C ALA A 7 -3.09 6.06 5.09
N ASP A 8 -3.93 7.09 5.05
CA ASP A 8 -4.88 7.28 3.97
C ASP A 8 -4.13 7.73 2.71
N LEU A 9 -4.40 7.06 1.59
CA LEU A 9 -3.82 7.34 0.28
C LEU A 9 -4.97 7.45 -0.72
N ASP A 10 -5.18 8.65 -1.28
CA ASP A 10 -6.34 8.95 -2.14
C ASP A 10 -6.50 7.96 -3.31
N ASP A 11 -5.39 7.52 -3.91
CA ASP A 11 -5.38 6.62 -5.05
C ASP A 11 -5.35 5.12 -4.69
N LEU A 12 -5.21 4.77 -3.41
CA LEU A 12 -4.95 3.39 -2.98
C LEU A 12 -5.93 2.86 -1.93
N GLY A 13 -6.40 3.69 -1.01
CA GLY A 13 -7.33 3.30 0.04
C GLY A 13 -7.09 4.03 1.36
N LYS A 14 -7.81 3.61 2.40
CA LYS A 14 -7.72 4.23 3.73
C LYS A 14 -6.78 3.46 4.63
N ARG A 15 -6.33 4.12 5.70
CA ARG A 15 -5.54 3.51 6.76
C ARG A 15 -6.28 2.31 7.33
N GLY A 16 -5.58 1.17 7.38
CA GLY A 16 -6.12 -0.10 7.84
C GLY A 16 -6.68 -0.99 6.74
N ASP A 17 -6.82 -0.49 5.51
CA ASP A 17 -7.27 -1.30 4.39
C ASP A 17 -6.19 -2.28 3.95
N LEU A 18 -6.62 -3.52 3.62
CA LEU A 18 -5.78 -4.53 3.01
C LEU A 18 -5.82 -4.36 1.48
N VAL A 19 -4.72 -3.91 0.91
CA VAL A 19 -4.59 -3.68 -0.54
C VAL A 19 -3.62 -4.68 -1.17
N GLU A 20 -3.89 -5.03 -2.41
CA GLU A 20 -3.03 -5.87 -3.23
C GLU A 20 -2.37 -5.03 -4.32
N VAL A 21 -1.04 -4.97 -4.27
CA VAL A 21 -0.23 -4.14 -5.18
C VAL A 21 0.89 -4.95 -5.83
N ALA A 22 1.45 -4.44 -6.91
CA ALA A 22 2.63 -5.01 -7.54
C ALA A 22 3.83 -4.99 -6.58
N ASP A 23 4.65 -6.04 -6.62
CA ASP A 23 5.77 -6.20 -5.67
C ASP A 23 6.80 -5.08 -5.78
N GLY A 24 7.07 -4.60 -7.00
CA GLY A 24 7.98 -3.47 -7.25
C GLY A 24 7.46 -2.15 -6.67
N TYR A 25 6.16 -1.88 -6.78
CA TYR A 25 5.57 -0.67 -6.22
C TYR A 25 5.62 -0.68 -4.69
N ALA A 26 5.33 -1.84 -4.08
CA ALA A 26 5.42 -1.95 -2.64
C ALA A 26 6.84 -1.76 -2.10
N ARG A 27 7.83 -2.43 -2.70
CA ARG A 27 9.21 -2.43 -2.20
C ARG A 27 9.98 -1.13 -2.49
N ASN A 28 9.66 -0.45 -3.58
CA ASN A 28 10.41 0.72 -4.03
C ASN A 28 9.72 2.06 -3.72
N TYR A 29 8.44 2.04 -3.33
CA TYR A 29 7.67 3.26 -3.09
C TYR A 29 6.88 3.25 -1.78
N LEU A 30 6.20 2.15 -1.42
CA LEU A 30 5.34 2.13 -0.22
C LEU A 30 6.03 1.73 1.10
N ILE A 31 7.09 0.92 1.02
CA ILE A 31 7.85 0.41 2.17
C ILE A 31 9.03 1.32 2.61
N PRO A 32 9.80 1.94 1.68
CA PRO A 32 10.92 2.82 2.07
C PRO A 32 10.48 3.95 3.00
#